data_AF-I2K8S6-F1
#
_entry.id   AF-I2K8S6-F1
#
_cell.length_a   1.000
_cell.length_b   1.000
_cell.length_c   1.000
_cell.angle_alpha   90.00
_cell.angle_beta   90.00
_cell.angle_gamma   90.00
#
_symmetry.space_group_name_H-M   'P 1'
#
loop_
_entity.id
_entity.type
_entity.pdbx_description
1 polymer ?
#
loop_
_entity_poly.entity_id
_entity_poly.type
_entity_poly.pdbx_seq_one_letter_code
_entity_poly.pdbx_strand_id
1 'polypeptide(L)'
;MTDVNEDYPYCKMFNTKMLLAKGYTQKQLDDVIADIDLVPFDEKHQILAAKSIKAIYESKLFTKKDFELLYNLGWTQKDVFDVIDHAGTIFRNGRILTTYAIKD
;
A
#
# COMPACT_ATOMS: atom_id res chain seq x y z
N MET A 1 -1.94 3.14 -3.80
CA MET A 1 -0.97 3.82 -4.68
C MET A 1 0.06 2.75 -4.97
N THR A 2 -0.05 1.87 -5.95
CA THR A 2 -0.41 2.04 -7.37
C THR A 2 -0.85 0.69 -7.95
N ASP A 3 -1.85 0.71 -8.83
CA ASP A 3 -2.03 -0.29 -9.89
C ASP A 3 -1.86 0.48 -11.20
N VAL A 4 -1.34 -0.18 -12.23
CA VAL A 4 -1.35 0.27 -13.61
C VAL A 4 -2.73 0.01 -14.25
N ASN A 5 -3.57 -0.83 -13.62
CA ASN A 5 -4.88 -1.25 -14.13
C ASN A 5 -6.10 -0.63 -13.40
N GLU A 6 -5.91 -0.01 -12.23
CA GLU A 6 -6.99 0.64 -11.47
C GLU A 6 -6.54 2.03 -11.00
N ASP A 7 -7.05 3.08 -11.66
CA ASP A 7 -6.80 4.46 -11.26
C ASP A 7 -7.85 4.95 -10.26
N TYR A 8 -7.38 5.49 -9.12
CA TYR A 8 -8.21 6.03 -8.04
C TYR A 8 -7.87 7.50 -7.78
N PRO A 9 -8.29 8.45 -8.65
CA PRO A 9 -7.86 9.85 -8.59
C PRO A 9 -8.17 10.53 -7.26
N TYR A 10 -9.36 10.28 -6.70
CA TYR A 10 -9.74 10.84 -5.39
C TYR A 10 -8.82 10.34 -4.28
N CYS A 11 -8.57 9.02 -4.22
CA CYS A 11 -7.69 8.45 -3.20
C CYS A 11 -6.25 8.94 -3.36
N LYS A 12 -5.74 9.06 -4.60
CA LYS A 12 -4.43 9.63 -4.89
C LYS A 12 -4.35 11.07 -4.38
N MET A 13 -5.27 11.94 -4.81
CA MET A 13 -5.32 13.34 -4.38
C MET A 13 -5.41 13.48 -2.85
N PHE A 14 -6.35 12.77 -2.22
CA PHE A 14 -6.60 12.89 -0.78
C PHE A 14 -5.39 12.43 0.04
N ASN A 15 -4.84 11.26 -0.24
CA ASN A 15 -3.71 10.73 0.50
C ASN A 15 -2.42 11.53 0.23
N THR A 16 -2.18 11.99 -1.00
CA THR A 16 -1.06 12.88 -1.31
C THR A 16 -1.12 14.16 -0.47
N LYS A 17 -2.28 14.83 -0.41
CA LYS A 17 -2.45 16.01 0.45
C LYS A 17 -2.17 15.73 1.92
N MET A 18 -2.66 14.60 2.43
CA MET A 18 -2.43 14.20 3.82
C MET A 18 -0.95 13.96 4.12
N LEU A 19 -0.25 13.25 3.22
CA LEU A 19 1.17 12.93 3.40
C LEU A 19 2.06 14.16 3.26
N LEU A 20 1.78 15.05 2.30
CA LEU A 20 2.47 16.34 2.20
C LEU A 20 2.30 17.16 3.49
N ALA A 21 1.09 17.19 4.06
CA ALA A 21 0.82 17.87 5.34
C ALA A 21 1.53 17.22 6.55
N LYS A 22 1.98 15.96 6.41
CA LYS A 22 2.79 15.25 7.41
C LYS A 22 4.30 15.40 7.20
N GLY A 23 4.73 16.16 6.20
CA GLY A 23 6.14 16.48 5.95
C GLY A 23 6.82 15.60 4.91
N TYR A 24 6.10 14.72 4.21
CA TYR A 24 6.65 14.02 3.05
C TYR A 24 6.82 15.00 1.88
N THR A 25 7.84 14.75 1.05
CA THR A 25 8.09 15.54 -0.16
C THR A 25 7.34 14.96 -1.35
N GLN A 26 7.01 15.79 -2.34
CA GLN A 26 6.37 15.31 -3.57
C GLN A 26 7.22 14.23 -4.26
N LYS A 27 8.55 14.40 -4.28
CA LYS A 27 9.47 13.41 -4.85
C LYS A 27 9.33 12.04 -4.17
N GLN A 28 9.30 12.00 -2.83
CA GLN A 28 9.12 10.73 -2.10
C GLN A 28 7.79 10.06 -2.46
N LEU A 29 6.72 10.84 -2.66
CA LEU A 29 5.43 10.30 -3.05
C LEU A 29 5.45 9.77 -4.50
N ASP A 30 6.08 10.50 -5.41
CA ASP A 30 6.22 10.09 -6.81
C ASP A 30 7.07 8.82 -6.94
N ASP A 31 8.17 8.74 -6.19
CA ASP A 31 9.04 7.55 -6.12
C ASP A 31 8.23 6.33 -5.65
N VAL A 32 7.43 6.46 -4.58
CA VAL A 32 6.59 5.36 -4.03
C VAL A 32 5.45 4.95 -4.97
N ILE A 33 4.89 5.91 -5.69
CA ILE A 33 3.87 5.64 -6.71
C ILE A 33 4.48 4.81 -7.84
N ALA A 34 5.71 5.13 -8.26
CA ALA A 34 6.40 4.37 -9.29
C ALA A 34 6.83 2.98 -8.79
N ASP A 35 7.31 2.90 -7.56
CA ASP A 35 7.85 1.69 -6.95
C ASP A 35 7.69 1.71 -5.42
N ILE A 36 6.92 0.76 -4.89
CA ILE A 36 6.67 0.66 -3.44
C ILE A 36 7.94 0.38 -2.64
N ASP A 37 8.97 -0.21 -3.26
CA ASP A 37 10.26 -0.48 -2.60
C ASP A 37 11.02 0.83 -2.28
N LEU A 38 10.64 1.95 -2.91
CA LEU A 38 11.20 3.29 -2.64
C LEU A 38 10.51 4.03 -1.49
N VAL A 39 9.63 3.36 -0.73
CA VAL A 39 9.01 3.99 0.45
C VAL A 39 10.08 4.42 1.45
N PRO A 40 10.03 5.67 1.96
CA PRO A 40 11.11 6.26 2.76
C PRO A 40 11.08 5.77 4.21
N PHE A 41 11.07 4.45 4.38
CA PHE A 41 11.16 3.74 5.65
C PHE A 41 12.48 2.98 5.74
N ASP A 42 12.75 2.39 6.89
CA ASP A 42 13.83 1.40 6.98
C ASP A 42 13.50 0.13 6.17
N GLU A 43 14.51 -0.69 5.89
CA GLU A 43 14.40 -1.90 5.08
C GLU A 43 13.31 -2.86 5.58
N LYS A 44 13.18 -3.02 6.90
CA LYS A 44 12.19 -3.91 7.51
C LYS A 44 10.76 -3.45 7.18
N HIS A 45 10.50 -2.15 7.22
CA HIS A 45 9.21 -1.57 6.88
C HIS A 45 8.95 -1.52 5.37
N GLN A 46 9.99 -1.30 4.55
CA GLN A 46 9.89 -1.41 3.09
C GLN A 46 9.42 -2.80 2.67
N ILE A 47 10.03 -3.86 3.22
CA ILE A 47 9.64 -5.24 2.94
C ILE A 47 8.20 -5.50 3.39
N LEU A 48 7.77 -5.00 4.55
CA LEU A 48 6.39 -5.14 5.01
C LEU A 48 5.40 -4.46 4.05
N ALA A 49 5.70 -3.24 3.61
CA ALA A 49 4.90 -2.50 2.64
C ALA A 49 4.78 -3.28 1.31
N ALA A 50 5.89 -3.68 0.71
CA ALA A 50 5.91 -4.45 -0.53
C ALA A 50 5.14 -5.77 -0.42
N LYS A 51 5.31 -6.52 0.68
CA LYS A 51 4.56 -7.77 0.91
C LYS A 51 3.07 -7.53 1.08
N SER A 52 2.66 -6.45 1.76
CA SER A 52 1.24 -6.11 1.87
C SER A 52 0.60 -5.81 0.52
N ILE A 53 1.30 -5.10 -0.37
CA ILE A 53 0.85 -4.84 -1.74
C ILE A 53 0.76 -6.15 -2.53
N LYS A 54 1.79 -7.01 -2.46
CA LYS A 54 1.76 -8.35 -3.06
C LYS A 54 0.56 -9.17 -2.57
N ALA A 55 0.23 -9.13 -1.27
CA ALA A 55 -0.89 -9.87 -0.72
C ALA A 55 -2.25 -9.42 -1.30
N ILE A 56 -2.38 -8.16 -1.70
CA ILE A 56 -3.61 -7.63 -2.31
C ILE A 56 -3.70 -7.97 -3.81
N TYR A 57 -2.64 -7.75 -4.58
CA TYR A 57 -2.69 -7.90 -6.05
C TYR A 57 -2.33 -9.29 -6.54
N GLU A 58 -1.44 -9.97 -5.84
CA GLU A 58 -0.85 -11.24 -6.23
C GLU A 58 -1.12 -12.30 -5.16
N SER A 59 -2.31 -12.27 -4.55
CA SER A 59 -2.69 -13.16 -3.45
C SER A 59 -2.47 -14.64 -3.76
N LYS A 60 -2.67 -15.07 -5.02
CA LYS A 60 -2.41 -16.43 -5.50
C LYS A 60 -0.92 -16.81 -5.51
N LEU A 61 -0.02 -15.83 -5.57
CA LEU A 61 1.43 -15.98 -5.51
C LEU A 61 1.99 -15.64 -4.12
N PHE A 62 1.14 -15.25 -3.18
CA PHE A 62 1.53 -15.04 -1.78
C PHE A 62 1.59 -16.40 -1.06
N THR A 63 2.75 -16.74 -0.53
CA THR A 63 3.05 -18.08 -0.03
C THR A 63 3.51 -18.06 1.43
N LYS A 64 3.67 -19.25 2.02
CA LYS A 64 4.27 -19.41 3.34
C LYS A 64 5.65 -18.76 3.46
N LYS A 65 6.45 -18.75 2.38
CA LYS A 65 7.78 -18.12 2.38
C LYS A 65 7.70 -16.60 2.58
N ASP A 66 6.65 -15.96 2.09
CA ASP A 66 6.42 -14.53 2.30
C ASP A 66 6.13 -14.24 3.78
N PHE A 67 5.31 -15.08 4.44
CA PHE A 67 5.07 -14.99 5.89
C PHE A 67 6.33 -15.26 6.70
N GLU A 68 7.07 -16.33 6.38
CA GLU A 68 8.31 -16.68 7.09
C GLU A 68 9.35 -15.55 7.01
N LEU A 69 9.49 -14.89 5.86
CA LEU A 69 10.34 -13.70 5.73
C LEU A 69 9.94 -12.61 6.72
N LEU A 70 8.64 -12.26 6.77
CA LEU A 70 8.15 -11.20 7.65
C LEU A 70 8.35 -11.54 9.14
N TYR A 71 8.11 -12.80 9.51
CA TYR A 71 8.30 -13.26 10.89
C TYR A 71 9.77 -13.32 11.29
N ASN A 72 10.67 -13.67 10.36
CA ASN A 72 12.12 -13.64 10.60
C ASN A 72 12.65 -12.20 10.78
N LEU A 73 11.98 -11.21 10.18
CA LEU A 73 12.23 -9.78 10.44
C LEU A 73 11.65 -9.30 11.78
N GLY A 74 10.95 -10.17 12.51
CA GLY A 74 10.37 -9.89 13.82
C GLY A 74 9.00 -9.21 13.76
N TRP A 75 8.26 -9.35 12.68
CA TRP A 75 6.84 -8.98 12.65
C TRP A 75 6.00 -10.07 13.29
N THR A 76 4.96 -9.69 14.04
CA THR A 76 3.98 -10.65 14.55
C THR A 76 2.94 -10.98 13.49
N GLN A 77 2.20 -12.07 13.68
CA GLN A 77 1.04 -12.36 12.82
C GLN A 77 0.03 -11.21 12.81
N LYS A 78 -0.12 -10.54 13.97
CA LYS A 78 -1.02 -9.39 14.11
C LYS A 78 -0.55 -8.22 13.24
N ASP A 79 0.74 -7.88 13.28
CA ASP A 79 1.28 -6.77 12.47
C ASP A 79 1.09 -7.04 10.98
N VAL A 80 1.37 -8.28 10.55
CA VAL A 80 1.19 -8.69 9.15
C VAL A 80 -0.28 -8.61 8.74
N PHE A 81 -1.19 -9.10 9.59
CA PHE A 81 -2.63 -8.98 9.34
C PHE A 81 -3.08 -7.52 9.25
N ASP A 82 -2.70 -6.68 10.20
CA ASP A 82 -3.11 -5.28 10.28
C ASP A 82 -2.71 -4.51 9.01
N VAL A 83 -1.49 -4.72 8.48
CA VAL A 83 -1.04 -4.01 7.27
C VAL A 83 -1.72 -4.54 6.01
N ILE A 84 -1.95 -5.85 5.89
CA ILE A 84 -2.72 -6.42 4.77
C ILE A 84 -4.17 -5.92 4.80
N ASP A 85 -4.81 -5.91 5.97
CA ASP A 85 -6.18 -5.40 6.14
C ASP A 85 -6.28 -3.90 5.82
N HIS A 86 -5.30 -3.12 6.29
CA HIS A 86 -5.21 -1.70 5.98
C HIS A 86 -5.12 -1.47 4.46
N ALA A 87 -4.19 -2.16 3.79
CA ALA A 87 -4.05 -2.08 2.34
C ALA A 87 -5.37 -2.44 1.64
N GLY A 88 -5.98 -3.58 2.00
CA GLY A 88 -7.26 -4.04 1.46
C GLY A 88 -8.40 -3.04 1.67
N THR A 89 -8.45 -2.39 2.83
CA THR A 89 -9.44 -1.36 3.15
C THR A 89 -9.29 -0.13 2.26
N ILE A 90 -8.07 0.33 2.00
CA ILE A 90 -7.82 1.45 1.07
C ILE A 90 -8.29 1.10 -0.35
N PHE A 91 -8.01 -0.12 -0.83
CA PHE A 91 -8.49 -0.59 -2.14
C PHE A 91 -10.01 -0.68 -2.23
N ARG A 92 -10.65 -1.30 -1.23
CA ARG A 92 -12.11 -1.38 -1.14
C ARG A 92 -12.74 0.01 -1.22
N ASN A 93 -12.22 0.96 -0.46
CA ASN A 93 -12.73 2.32 -0.44
C ASN A 93 -12.49 3.04 -1.78
N GLY A 94 -11.34 2.82 -2.43
CA GLY A 94 -11.09 3.34 -3.78
C GLY A 94 -12.16 2.90 -4.79
N ARG A 95 -12.49 1.61 -4.82
CA ARG A 95 -13.55 1.07 -5.70
C ARG A 95 -14.91 1.69 -5.42
N ILE A 96 -15.29 1.79 -4.15
CA ILE A 96 -16.57 2.38 -3.76
C ILE A 96 -16.64 3.85 -4.18
N LEU A 97 -15.59 4.64 -3.90
CA LEU A 97 -15.54 6.07 -4.23
C LEU A 97 -15.55 6.31 -5.74
N THR A 98 -14.78 5.55 -6.52
CA THR A 98 -14.83 5.62 -7.99
C THR A 98 -16.22 5.26 -8.51
N THR A 99 -16.92 4.31 -7.88
CA THR A 99 -18.25 3.88 -8.33
C THR A 99 -19.36 4.87 -7.99
N TYR A 100 -19.33 5.47 -6.79
CA TYR A 100 -20.45 6.23 -6.22
C TYR A 100 -20.20 7.72 -6.06
N ALA A 101 -18.96 8.15 -5.83
CA ALA A 101 -18.63 9.54 -5.50
C ALA A 101 -18.05 10.31 -6.69
N ILE A 102 -17.64 9.60 -7.75
CA ILE A 102 -17.08 10.18 -8.97
C ILE A 102 -17.88 9.66 -10.17
N LYS A 103 -19.10 10.18 -10.32
CA LYS A 103 -19.82 10.14 -11.59
C LYS A 103 -20.36 11.54 -11.83
N ASP A 104 -20.15 12.04 -13.05
CA ASP A 104 -20.71 13.30 -13.52
C ASP A 104 -22.23 13.36 -13.29
#